data_AF-A0A397HPM2-F1
#
_entry.id   AF-A0A397HPM2-F1
#
_cell.length_a   1.000
_cell.length_b   1.000
_cell.length_c   1.000
_cell.angle_alpha   90.00
_cell.angle_beta   90.00
_cell.angle_gamma   90.00
#
_symmetry.space_group_name_H-M   'P 1'
#
loop_
_entity.id
_entity.type
_entity.pdbx_description
1 polymer ?
#
loop_
_entity_poly.entity_id
_entity_poly.type
_entity_poly.pdbx_seq_one_letter_code
_entity_poly.pdbx_strand_id
1 'polypeptide(L)'
;MGSFNDLHRNYTGLKLKNSTIQKSLTGKRQVQETLLKNMAKNIESTQWDQCVMNVEKLNENTIQMHEMMERQNDLLENTFSITEEILNKLNSKETLSCFRDWITYFIEEVEEKLGSDTWRKVNSAINFKIRKGNFGRRDKRYISQLEKILEEVGMNVKEFELLMIMKKRSNSEFHRGENQSKEEALEQLDTLFPDEFKDFKDPLKKAIEAIDRWDCEHED
;
A
#
# COMPACT_ATOMS: atom_id res chain seq x y z
N MET A 1 3.64 -0.11 10.25
CA MET A 1 2.92 0.17 8.99
C MET A 1 2.56 -1.16 8.36
N GLY A 2 1.29 -1.39 8.01
CA GLY A 2 0.82 -2.66 7.44
C GLY A 2 1.39 -2.94 6.05
N SER A 3 1.62 -4.21 5.76
CA SER A 3 2.03 -4.72 4.45
C SER A 3 0.90 -4.54 3.42
N PHE A 4 1.21 -4.62 2.12
CA PHE A 4 0.18 -4.62 1.07
C PHE A 4 -0.86 -5.74 1.27
N ASN A 5 -0.42 -6.89 1.81
CA ASN A 5 -1.27 -8.03 2.12
C ASN A 5 -2.29 -7.69 3.21
N ASP A 6 -1.89 -6.89 4.22
CA ASP A 6 -2.80 -6.43 5.27
C ASP A 6 -3.89 -5.50 4.71
N LEU A 7 -3.52 -4.58 3.82
CA LEU A 7 -4.48 -3.70 3.14
C LEU A 7 -5.47 -4.48 2.28
N HIS A 8 -4.97 -5.46 1.52
CA HIS A 8 -5.81 -6.32 0.67
C HIS A 8 -6.79 -7.16 1.50
N ARG A 9 -6.31 -7.74 2.61
CA ARG A 9 -7.14 -8.51 3.55
C ARG A 9 -8.21 -7.62 4.18
N ASN A 10 -7.85 -6.43 4.63
CA ASN A 10 -8.79 -5.48 5.24
C ASN A 10 -9.88 -5.05 4.24
N TYR A 11 -9.48 -4.68 3.02
CA TYR A 11 -10.41 -4.31 1.96
C TYR A 11 -11.39 -5.44 1.63
N THR A 12 -10.90 -6.67 1.49
CA THR A 12 -11.74 -7.85 1.24
C THR A 12 -12.73 -8.10 2.38
N GLY A 13 -12.29 -7.91 3.63
CA GLY A 13 -13.14 -7.98 4.81
C GLY A 13 -14.26 -6.92 4.80
N LEU A 14 -13.94 -5.67 4.47
CA LEU A 14 -14.94 -4.60 4.33
C LEU A 14 -15.94 -4.89 3.22
N LYS A 15 -15.48 -5.37 2.06
CA LYS A 15 -16.33 -5.76 0.94
C LYS A 15 -17.36 -6.84 1.33
N LEU A 16 -16.92 -7.85 2.08
CA LEU A 16 -17.81 -8.91 2.58
C LEU A 16 -18.84 -8.37 3.58
N LYS A 17 -18.41 -7.53 4.52
CA LYS A 17 -19.31 -6.89 5.50
C LYS A 17 -20.37 -6.03 4.80
N ASN A 18 -19.96 -5.21 3.82
CA ASN A 18 -20.88 -4.36 3.06
C ASN A 18 -21.92 -5.19 2.29
N SER A 19 -21.49 -6.29 1.64
CA SER A 19 -22.41 -7.21 0.95
C SER A 19 -23.45 -7.81 1.90
N THR A 20 -23.04 -8.18 3.11
CA THR A 20 -23.94 -8.72 4.15
C THR A 20 -24.97 -7.68 4.60
N ILE A 21 -24.55 -6.44 4.89
CA ILE A 21 -25.48 -5.36 5.28
C ILE A 21 -26.47 -5.08 4.15
N GLN A 22 -26.00 -4.98 2.90
CA GLN A 22 -26.86 -4.70 1.75
C GLN A 22 -27.94 -5.77 1.56
N LYS A 23 -27.59 -7.06 1.71
CA LYS A 23 -28.56 -8.16 1.67
C LYS A 23 -29.59 -8.04 2.80
N SER A 24 -29.13 -7.74 4.01
CA SER A 24 -30.01 -7.60 5.18
C SER A 24 -30.98 -6.42 5.03
N LEU A 25 -30.47 -5.26 4.60
CA LEU A 25 -31.27 -4.05 4.36
C LEU A 25 -32.32 -4.27 3.26
N THR A 26 -31.96 -5.01 2.21
CA THR A 26 -32.90 -5.41 1.15
C THR A 26 -34.05 -6.25 1.71
N GLY A 27 -33.74 -7.23 2.57
CA GLY A 27 -34.76 -8.02 3.25
C GLY A 27 -35.66 -7.18 4.16
N LYS A 28 -35.08 -6.26 4.93
CA LYS A 28 -35.83 -5.36 5.82
C LYS A 28 -36.75 -4.41 5.05
N ARG A 29 -36.31 -3.92 3.89
CA ARG A 29 -37.14 -3.14 2.98
C ARG A 29 -38.36 -3.93 2.49
N GLN A 30 -38.18 -5.20 2.13
CA GLN A 30 -39.30 -6.06 1.69
C GLN A 30 -40.31 -6.30 2.82
N VAL A 31 -39.83 -6.47 4.06
CA VAL A 31 -40.69 -6.55 5.26
C VAL A 31 -41.48 -5.25 5.43
N GLN A 32 -40.83 -4.09 5.32
CA GLN A 32 -41.48 -2.78 5.39
C GLN A 32 -42.61 -2.66 4.36
N GLU A 33 -42.33 -2.98 3.09
CA GLU A 33 -43.30 -2.93 1.99
C GLU A 33 -44.49 -3.87 2.23
N THR A 34 -44.25 -5.05 2.81
CA THR A 34 -45.29 -6.03 3.14
C THR A 34 -46.17 -5.55 4.29
N LEU A 35 -45.59 -5.00 5.35
CA LEU A 35 -46.32 -4.45 6.49
C LEU A 35 -47.23 -3.30 6.06
N LEU A 36 -46.74 -2.39 5.23
CA LEU A 36 -47.53 -1.28 4.70
C LEU A 36 -48.73 -1.76 3.86
N LYS A 37 -48.55 -2.76 3.00
CA LYS A 37 -49.66 -3.39 2.25
C LYS A 37 -50.68 -4.04 3.16
N ASN A 38 -50.24 -4.72 4.22
CA ASN A 38 -51.13 -5.36 5.18
C ASN A 38 -51.91 -4.32 6.01
N MET A 39 -51.26 -3.22 6.41
CA MET A 39 -51.94 -2.11 7.10
C MET A 39 -53.06 -1.52 6.24
N ALA A 40 -52.81 -1.25 4.96
CA ALA A 40 -53.84 -0.75 4.05
C ALA A 40 -55.06 -1.67 3.99
N LYS A 41 -54.84 -2.99 3.85
CA LYS A 41 -55.91 -3.99 3.85
C LYS A 41 -56.67 -4.06 5.18
N ASN A 42 -55.96 -3.97 6.31
CA ASN A 42 -56.59 -4.02 7.64
C ASN A 42 -57.45 -2.79 7.92
N ILE A 43 -57.06 -1.63 7.40
CA ILE A 43 -57.86 -0.40 7.49
C ILE A 43 -59.16 -0.57 6.69
N GLU A 44 -59.07 -1.07 5.46
CA GLU A 44 -60.25 -1.35 4.62
C GLU A 44 -61.19 -2.37 5.25
N SER A 45 -60.64 -3.41 5.88
CA SER A 45 -61.41 -4.46 6.54
C SER A 45 -61.79 -4.15 8.00
N THR A 46 -61.47 -2.96 8.51
CA THR A 46 -61.71 -2.51 9.89
C THR A 46 -61.08 -3.40 10.98
N GLN A 47 -60.01 -4.12 10.66
CA GLN A 47 -59.24 -4.98 11.57
C GLN A 47 -58.19 -4.17 12.34
N TRP A 48 -58.66 -3.31 13.26
CA TRP A 48 -57.81 -2.33 13.95
C TRP A 48 -56.71 -2.95 14.81
N ASP A 49 -56.97 -4.04 15.53
CA ASP A 49 -55.96 -4.72 16.35
C ASP A 49 -54.79 -5.21 15.50
N GLN A 50 -55.09 -5.76 14.31
CA GLN A 50 -54.06 -6.21 13.37
C GLN A 50 -53.28 -5.02 12.77
N CYS A 51 -53.92 -3.85 12.66
CA CYS A 51 -53.26 -2.61 12.25
C CYS A 51 -52.26 -2.15 13.32
N VAL A 52 -52.64 -2.13 14.59
CA VAL A 52 -51.75 -1.79 15.72
C VAL A 52 -50.53 -2.71 15.76
N MET A 53 -50.73 -4.04 15.66
CA MET A 53 -49.62 -4.99 15.59
C MET A 53 -48.68 -4.76 14.40
N ASN A 54 -49.20 -4.32 13.26
CA ASN A 54 -48.36 -4.01 12.09
C ASN A 54 -47.56 -2.73 12.31
N VAL A 55 -48.12 -1.71 12.98
CA VAL A 55 -47.41 -0.48 13.34
C VAL A 55 -46.23 -0.78 14.28
N GLU A 56 -46.44 -1.63 15.29
CA GLU A 56 -45.37 -2.04 16.21
C GLU A 56 -44.22 -2.73 15.45
N LYS A 57 -44.55 -3.70 14.59
CA LYS A 57 -43.56 -4.38 13.73
C LYS A 57 -42.86 -3.42 12.76
N LEU A 58 -43.58 -2.43 12.25
CA LEU A 58 -43.03 -1.42 11.36
C LEU A 58 -42.00 -0.56 12.09
N ASN A 59 -42.31 -0.16 13.33
CA ASN A 59 -41.41 0.59 14.18
C ASN A 59 -40.13 -0.22 14.49
N GLU A 60 -40.26 -1.47 14.93
CA GLU A 60 -39.11 -2.36 15.16
C GLU A 60 -38.24 -2.54 13.91
N ASN A 61 -38.87 -2.77 12.75
CA ASN A 61 -38.17 -2.93 11.48
C ASN A 61 -37.44 -1.65 11.07
N THR A 62 -38.05 -0.48 11.32
CA THR A 62 -37.46 0.83 11.04
C THR A 62 -36.23 1.10 11.91
N ILE A 63 -36.29 0.79 13.21
CA ILE A 63 -35.15 0.90 14.12
C ILE A 63 -33.99 0.03 13.61
N GLN A 64 -34.26 -1.24 13.29
CA GLN A 64 -33.23 -2.14 12.78
C GLN A 64 -32.64 -1.68 11.44
N MET A 65 -33.45 -1.09 10.55
CA MET A 65 -32.94 -0.49 9.31
C MET A 65 -32.02 0.69 9.60
N HIS A 66 -32.36 1.53 10.58
CA HIS A 66 -31.53 2.66 10.97
C HIS A 66 -30.16 2.20 11.51
N GLU A 67 -30.16 1.23 12.42
CA GLU A 67 -28.92 0.61 12.93
C GLU A 67 -28.06 -0.04 11.82
N MET A 68 -28.69 -0.56 10.77
CA MET A 68 -27.98 -1.08 9.60
C MET A 68 -27.35 0.06 8.77
N MET A 69 -28.04 1.18 8.61
CA MET A 69 -27.54 2.35 7.90
C MET A 69 -26.37 3.01 8.64
N GLU A 70 -26.44 3.12 9.96
CA GLU A 70 -25.32 3.60 10.79
C GLU A 70 -24.08 2.73 10.61
N ARG A 71 -24.24 1.40 10.70
CA ARG A 71 -23.13 0.46 10.42
C ARG A 71 -22.59 0.57 8.99
N GLN A 72 -23.44 0.92 8.03
CA GLN A 72 -23.02 1.14 6.64
C GLN A 72 -22.18 2.41 6.51
N ASN A 73 -22.54 3.46 7.25
CA ASN A 73 -21.76 4.70 7.33
C ASN A 73 -20.37 4.45 7.95
N ASP A 74 -20.30 3.65 9.02
CA ASP A 74 -19.01 3.24 9.61
C ASP A 74 -18.13 2.45 8.62
N LEU A 75 -18.72 1.56 7.82
CA LEU A 75 -17.98 0.84 6.77
C LEU A 75 -17.45 1.78 5.68
N LEU A 76 -18.21 2.83 5.33
CA LEU A 76 -17.82 3.81 4.35
C LEU A 76 -16.62 4.63 4.83
N GLU A 77 -16.63 5.10 6.08
CA GLU A 77 -15.48 5.78 6.69
C GLU A 77 -14.23 4.90 6.71
N ASN A 78 -14.37 3.63 7.11
CA ASN A 78 -13.26 2.67 7.07
C ASN A 78 -12.74 2.46 5.63
N THR A 79 -13.63 2.50 4.64
CA THR A 79 -13.24 2.36 3.22
C THR A 79 -12.46 3.58 2.74
N PHE A 80 -12.90 4.79 3.11
CA PHE A 80 -12.15 6.02 2.81
C PHE A 80 -10.76 6.01 3.44
N SER A 81 -10.65 5.60 4.70
CA SER A 81 -9.35 5.51 5.39
C SER A 81 -8.39 4.55 4.67
N ILE A 82 -8.84 3.34 4.32
CA ILE A 82 -8.00 2.39 3.58
C ILE A 82 -7.63 2.93 2.18
N THR A 83 -8.57 3.61 1.51
CA THR A 83 -8.32 4.20 0.20
C THR A 83 -7.26 5.30 0.28
N GLU A 84 -7.32 6.16 1.28
CA GLU A 84 -6.31 7.19 1.55
C GLU A 84 -4.94 6.56 1.85
N GLU A 85 -4.87 5.49 2.64
CA GLU A 85 -3.62 4.75 2.88
C GLU A 85 -3.02 4.16 1.60
N ILE A 86 -3.86 3.61 0.72
CA ILE A 86 -3.44 3.07 -0.58
C ILE A 86 -2.91 4.19 -1.48
N LEU A 87 -3.66 5.29 -1.60
CA LEU A 87 -3.26 6.44 -2.42
C LEU A 87 -1.92 7.04 -1.95
N ASN A 88 -1.73 7.18 -0.64
CA ASN A 88 -0.48 7.68 -0.07
C ASN A 88 0.69 6.74 -0.35
N LYS A 89 0.50 5.42 -0.25
CA LYS A 89 1.52 4.42 -0.61
C LYS A 89 1.86 4.44 -2.10
N LEU A 90 0.85 4.52 -2.98
CA LEU A 90 1.05 4.62 -4.42
C LEU A 90 1.79 5.89 -4.79
N ASN A 91 1.35 7.04 -4.26
CA ASN A 91 2.01 8.32 -4.49
C ASN A 91 3.46 8.32 -4.00
N SER A 92 3.73 7.72 -2.83
CA SER A 92 5.10 7.57 -2.32
C SER A 92 5.95 6.70 -3.26
N LYS A 93 5.41 5.60 -3.77
CA LYS A 93 6.14 4.73 -4.71
C LYS A 93 6.40 5.44 -6.04
N GLU A 94 5.39 6.07 -6.62
CA GLU A 94 5.50 6.82 -7.87
C GLU A 94 6.56 7.92 -7.74
N THR A 95 6.48 8.72 -6.67
CA THR A 95 7.47 9.77 -6.35
C THR A 95 8.88 9.17 -6.26
N LEU A 96 9.06 8.08 -5.52
CA LEU A 96 10.36 7.44 -5.39
C LEU A 96 10.86 6.92 -6.74
N SER A 97 10.01 6.27 -7.54
CA SER A 97 10.40 5.73 -8.85
C SER A 97 10.82 6.83 -9.82
N CYS A 98 9.97 7.84 -10.04
CA CYS A 98 10.23 8.90 -11.01
C CYS A 98 11.50 9.69 -10.66
N PHE A 99 11.65 10.10 -9.40
CA PHE A 99 12.79 10.92 -9.00
C PHE A 99 14.06 10.10 -8.81
N ARG A 100 13.99 8.78 -8.52
CA ARG A 100 15.17 7.90 -8.48
C ARG A 100 15.93 7.95 -9.81
N ASP A 101 15.21 7.95 -10.93
CA ASP A 101 15.84 7.89 -12.25
C ASP A 101 16.54 9.23 -12.56
N TRP A 102 15.90 10.36 -12.29
CA TRP A 102 16.52 11.69 -12.39
C TRP A 102 17.73 11.88 -11.48
N ILE A 103 17.64 11.41 -10.23
CA ILE A 103 18.76 11.43 -9.29
C ILE A 103 19.91 10.55 -9.81
N THR A 104 19.60 9.42 -10.47
CA THR A 104 20.61 8.54 -11.04
C THR A 104 21.36 9.24 -12.16
N TYR A 105 20.66 9.88 -13.11
CA TYR A 105 21.30 10.68 -14.15
C TYR A 105 22.17 11.81 -13.58
N PHE A 106 21.67 12.53 -12.58
CA PHE A 106 22.46 13.58 -11.95
C PHE A 106 23.71 13.04 -11.23
N ILE A 107 23.62 11.90 -10.56
CA ILE A 107 24.77 11.25 -9.92
C ILE A 107 25.81 10.81 -10.95
N GLU A 108 25.37 10.29 -12.10
CA GLU A 108 26.27 9.89 -13.20
C GLU A 108 27.06 11.10 -13.73
N GLU A 109 26.42 12.25 -13.93
CA GLU A 109 27.08 13.51 -14.31
C GLU A 109 28.09 14.00 -13.26
N VAL A 110 27.73 13.90 -11.97
CA VAL A 110 28.63 14.24 -10.86
C VAL A 110 29.83 13.28 -10.82
N GLU A 111 29.62 11.98 -11.07
CA GLU A 111 30.67 10.98 -11.17
C GLU A 111 31.63 11.28 -12.31
N GLU A 112 31.10 11.62 -13.49
CA GLU A 112 31.90 11.97 -14.66
C GLU A 112 32.78 13.21 -14.40
N LYS A 113 32.20 14.27 -13.81
CA LYS A 113 32.94 15.49 -13.46
C LYS A 113 34.01 15.29 -12.38
N LEU A 114 33.78 14.39 -11.42
CA LEU A 114 34.76 14.08 -10.36
C LEU A 114 35.86 13.12 -10.83
N GLY A 115 35.54 12.27 -11.80
CA GLY A 115 36.29 11.07 -12.14
C GLY A 115 36.05 9.93 -11.14
N SER A 116 36.05 8.69 -11.66
CA SER A 116 35.62 7.49 -10.93
C SER A 116 36.34 7.25 -9.59
N ASP A 117 37.64 7.54 -9.52
CA ASP A 117 38.42 7.34 -8.29
C ASP A 117 38.02 8.32 -7.18
N THR A 118 37.83 9.59 -7.53
CA THR A 118 37.36 10.63 -6.60
C THR A 118 35.94 10.36 -6.18
N TRP A 119 35.07 10.03 -7.15
CA TRP A 119 33.69 9.66 -6.90
C TRP A 119 33.57 8.51 -5.90
N ARG A 120 34.33 7.42 -6.06
CA ARG A 120 34.33 6.30 -5.12
C ARG A 120 34.59 6.75 -3.68
N LYS A 121 35.48 7.72 -3.47
CA LYS A 121 35.79 8.29 -2.15
C LYS A 121 34.66 9.20 -1.64
N VAL A 122 34.08 10.02 -2.51
CA VAL A 122 32.91 10.85 -2.20
C VAL A 122 31.71 9.99 -1.81
N ASN A 123 31.33 9.02 -2.63
CA ASN A 123 30.22 8.11 -2.38
C ASN A 123 30.42 7.34 -1.06
N SER A 124 31.64 6.85 -0.80
CA SER A 124 31.99 6.20 0.47
C SER A 124 31.80 7.15 1.67
N ALA A 125 32.27 8.40 1.57
CA ALA A 125 32.15 9.40 2.64
C ALA A 125 30.69 9.80 2.91
N ILE A 126 29.89 10.02 1.86
CA ILE A 126 28.46 10.32 1.97
C ILE A 126 27.72 9.14 2.61
N ASN A 127 27.98 7.91 2.16
CA ASN A 127 27.37 6.72 2.73
C ASN A 127 27.76 6.51 4.19
N PHE A 128 29.02 6.79 4.55
CA PHE A 128 29.50 6.75 5.93
C PHE A 128 28.78 7.80 6.79
N LYS A 129 28.67 9.04 6.31
CA LYS A 129 27.94 10.10 7.03
C LYS A 129 26.47 9.75 7.23
N ILE A 130 25.80 9.24 6.21
CA ILE A 130 24.39 8.79 6.33
C ILE A 130 24.24 7.73 7.43
N ARG A 131 25.23 6.84 7.61
CA ARG A 131 25.20 5.77 8.63
C ARG A 131 25.66 6.21 10.02
N LYS A 132 26.63 7.15 10.11
CA LYS A 132 27.37 7.46 11.35
C LYS A 132 27.30 8.94 11.77
N GLY A 133 26.63 9.79 10.99
CA GLY A 133 26.29 11.18 11.32
C GLY A 133 27.31 12.23 10.88
N ASN A 134 28.58 11.89 10.67
CA ASN A 134 29.63 12.87 10.33
C ASN A 134 30.63 12.34 9.29
N PHE A 135 31.24 13.26 8.54
CA PHE A 135 32.36 12.94 7.64
C PHE A 135 33.65 12.66 8.42
N GLY A 136 34.45 11.71 7.93
CA GLY A 136 35.78 11.48 8.45
C GLY A 136 36.75 12.61 8.09
N ARG A 137 37.79 12.83 8.90
CA ARG A 137 38.82 13.86 8.61
C ARG A 137 39.47 13.68 7.24
N ARG A 138 39.65 12.43 6.79
CA ARG A 138 40.26 12.08 5.50
C ARG A 138 39.34 12.35 4.31
N ASP A 139 38.04 12.50 4.57
CA ASP A 139 37.02 12.68 3.55
C ASP A 139 36.89 14.14 3.10
N LYS A 140 37.29 15.08 3.96
CA LYS A 140 37.16 16.53 3.73
C LYS A 140 37.64 16.96 2.34
N ARG A 141 38.80 16.47 1.90
CA ARG A 141 39.36 16.84 0.58
C ARG A 141 38.49 16.40 -0.61
N TYR A 142 37.77 15.30 -0.46
CA TYR A 142 36.89 14.78 -1.52
C TYR A 142 35.53 15.46 -1.46
N ILE A 143 35.02 15.72 -0.25
CA ILE A 143 33.78 16.49 -0.06
C ILE A 143 33.94 17.92 -0.59
N SER A 144 35.09 18.56 -0.40
CA SER A 144 35.36 19.88 -1.00
C SER A 144 35.47 19.85 -2.53
N GLN A 145 35.76 18.69 -3.14
CA GLN A 145 35.72 18.56 -4.60
C GLN A 145 34.28 18.40 -5.09
N LEU A 146 33.47 17.60 -4.39
CA LEU A 146 32.03 17.51 -4.64
C LEU A 146 31.38 18.90 -4.51
N GLU A 147 31.68 19.64 -3.43
CA GLU A 147 31.10 20.95 -3.16
C GLU A 147 31.26 21.93 -4.32
N LYS A 148 32.46 22.00 -4.93
CA LYS A 148 32.72 22.85 -6.11
C LYS A 148 31.85 22.50 -7.32
N ILE A 149 31.61 21.21 -7.56
CA ILE A 149 30.77 20.76 -8.67
C ILE A 149 29.31 21.10 -8.39
N LEU A 150 28.86 20.92 -7.14
CA LEU A 150 27.49 21.22 -6.76
C LEU A 150 27.19 22.73 -6.79
N GLU A 151 28.19 23.58 -6.49
CA GLU A 151 28.09 25.03 -6.62
C GLU A 151 27.73 25.47 -8.06
N GLU A 152 28.20 24.76 -9.10
CA GLU A 152 27.88 25.06 -10.51
C GLU A 152 26.37 25.02 -10.79
N VAL A 153 25.63 24.21 -10.02
CA VAL A 153 24.18 24.03 -10.17
C VAL A 153 23.38 24.59 -8.99
N GLY A 154 24.03 25.38 -8.13
CA GLY A 154 23.40 25.99 -6.96
C GLY A 154 22.95 24.99 -5.88
N MET A 155 23.59 23.80 -5.84
CA MET A 155 23.31 22.75 -4.85
C MET A 155 24.39 22.73 -3.77
N ASN A 156 24.02 22.37 -2.55
CA ASN A 156 24.98 22.11 -1.47
C ASN A 156 25.08 20.61 -1.13
N VAL A 157 26.14 20.24 -0.39
CA VAL A 157 26.41 18.84 -0.02
C VAL A 157 25.26 18.22 0.80
N LYS A 158 24.53 18.99 1.62
CA LYS A 158 23.39 18.46 2.39
C LYS A 158 22.20 18.14 1.48
N GLU A 159 21.94 18.95 0.47
CA GLU A 159 20.91 18.67 -0.53
C GLU A 159 21.27 17.43 -1.34
N PHE A 160 22.54 17.30 -1.75
CA PHE A 160 23.03 16.08 -2.39
C PHE A 160 22.86 14.82 -1.51
N GLU A 161 23.13 14.94 -0.21
CA GLU A 161 22.86 13.86 0.76
C GLU A 161 21.39 13.45 0.80
N LEU A 162 20.45 14.42 0.72
CA LEU A 162 19.02 14.13 0.66
C LEU A 162 18.66 13.33 -0.61
N LEU A 163 19.25 13.67 -1.76
CA LEU A 163 19.06 12.91 -3.00
C LEU A 163 19.58 11.47 -2.86
N MET A 164 20.75 11.30 -2.24
CA MET A 164 21.34 9.98 -1.96
C MET A 164 20.48 9.15 -1.00
N ILE A 165 19.88 9.79 0.03
CA ILE A 165 18.94 9.13 0.95
C ILE A 165 17.67 8.73 0.21
N MET A 166 17.12 9.60 -0.63
CA MET A 166 15.92 9.31 -1.42
C MET A 166 16.13 8.13 -2.35
N LYS A 167 17.26 8.09 -3.08
CA LYS A 167 17.64 6.96 -3.94
C LYS A 167 17.74 5.66 -3.15
N LYS A 168 18.36 5.68 -1.97
CA LYS A 168 18.43 4.50 -1.07
C LYS A 168 17.05 4.06 -0.58
N ARG A 169 16.20 5.00 -0.19
CA ARG A 169 14.83 4.72 0.25
C ARG A 169 14.01 4.11 -0.87
N SER A 170 14.14 4.62 -2.08
CA SER A 170 13.55 4.02 -3.28
C SER A 170 14.03 2.57 -3.42
N ASN A 171 15.34 2.36 -3.39
CA ASN A 171 15.90 1.01 -3.51
C ASN A 171 15.36 0.06 -2.43
N SER A 172 15.26 0.47 -1.15
CA SER A 172 14.68 -0.38 -0.11
C SER A 172 13.18 -0.63 -0.29
N GLU A 173 12.42 0.33 -0.83
CA GLU A 173 10.98 0.20 -1.04
C GLU A 173 10.64 -0.73 -2.22
N PHE A 174 11.48 -0.72 -3.26
CA PHE A 174 11.31 -1.52 -4.48
C PHE A 174 12.03 -2.87 -4.43
N HIS A 175 13.19 -2.96 -3.76
CA HIS A 175 13.93 -4.19 -3.57
C HIS A 175 13.58 -4.79 -2.20
N ARG A 176 12.41 -5.45 -2.12
CA ARG A 176 12.05 -6.30 -0.97
C ARG A 176 13.00 -7.49 -0.76
N GLY A 177 13.89 -7.74 -1.72
CA GLY A 177 14.71 -8.96 -1.83
C GLY A 177 15.72 -9.20 -0.71
N GLU A 178 16.07 -8.20 0.13
CA GLU A 178 16.93 -8.47 1.30
C GLU A 178 16.17 -9.05 2.49
N ASN A 179 14.83 -8.99 2.52
CA ASN A 179 14.01 -9.43 3.66
C ASN A 179 12.85 -10.36 3.31
N GLN A 180 12.61 -10.67 2.02
CA GLN A 180 11.54 -11.58 1.62
C GLN A 180 12.03 -13.03 1.68
N SER A 181 11.36 -13.88 2.45
CA SER A 181 11.66 -15.31 2.46
C SER A 181 11.16 -16.00 1.19
N LYS A 182 11.71 -17.18 0.90
CA LYS A 182 11.23 -18.02 -0.21
C LYS A 182 9.75 -18.37 -0.06
N GLU A 183 9.34 -18.75 1.15
CA GLU A 183 7.95 -19.09 1.47
C GLU A 183 7.02 -17.90 1.19
N GLU A 184 7.42 -16.69 1.60
CA GLU A 184 6.67 -15.47 1.34
C GLU A 184 6.58 -15.14 -0.16
N ALA A 185 7.62 -15.45 -0.95
CA ALA A 185 7.62 -15.27 -2.40
C ALA A 185 6.68 -16.25 -3.10
N LEU A 186 6.71 -17.53 -2.72
CA LEU A 186 5.81 -18.55 -3.24
C LEU A 186 4.35 -18.29 -2.86
N GLU A 187 4.08 -17.89 -1.61
CA GLU A 187 2.74 -17.52 -1.17
C GLU A 187 2.17 -16.35 -1.97
N GLN A 188 2.98 -15.33 -2.27
CA GLN A 188 2.56 -14.19 -3.09
C GLN A 188 2.23 -14.60 -4.53
N LEU A 189 3.00 -15.51 -5.14
CA LEU A 189 2.69 -16.08 -6.46
C LEU A 189 1.34 -16.81 -6.46
N ASP A 190 0.97 -17.44 -5.35
CA ASP A 190 -0.27 -18.21 -5.25
C ASP A 190 -1.50 -17.38 -4.87
N THR A 191 -1.33 -16.33 -4.07
CA THR A 191 -2.45 -15.60 -3.47
C THR A 191 -2.73 -14.24 -4.08
N LEU A 192 -1.70 -13.52 -4.53
CA LEU A 192 -1.79 -12.10 -4.89
C LEU A 192 -1.24 -11.78 -6.27
N PHE A 193 -0.89 -12.80 -7.05
CA PHE A 193 -0.30 -12.61 -8.36
C PHE A 193 -1.36 -12.14 -9.37
N PRO A 194 -1.16 -11.00 -10.06
CA PRO A 194 -2.19 -10.47 -10.95
C PRO A 194 -2.43 -11.39 -12.15
N ASP A 195 -3.71 -11.56 -12.52
CA ASP A 195 -4.11 -12.37 -13.69
C ASP A 195 -3.48 -11.89 -15.00
N GLU A 196 -3.22 -10.58 -15.11
CA GLU A 196 -2.53 -9.96 -16.25
C GLU A 196 -1.13 -10.53 -16.47
N PHE A 197 -0.46 -10.98 -15.40
CA PHE A 197 0.88 -11.54 -15.46
C PHE A 197 0.89 -13.06 -15.31
N LYS A 198 -0.26 -13.75 -15.33
CA LYS A 198 -0.38 -15.19 -15.02
C LYS A 198 0.61 -16.08 -15.79
N ASP A 199 0.98 -15.72 -17.02
CA ASP A 199 1.91 -16.49 -17.86
C ASP A 199 3.34 -16.51 -17.30
N PHE A 200 3.69 -15.53 -16.45
CA PHE A 200 4.96 -15.47 -15.73
C PHE A 200 4.96 -16.28 -14.42
N LYS A 201 3.79 -16.72 -13.93
CA LYS A 201 3.67 -17.39 -12.64
C LYS A 201 4.49 -18.68 -12.58
N ASP A 202 4.33 -19.55 -13.57
CA ASP A 202 5.03 -20.84 -13.63
C ASP A 202 6.55 -20.68 -13.84
N PRO A 203 7.04 -19.83 -14.76
CA PRO A 203 8.46 -19.50 -14.85
C PRO A 203 9.06 -18.96 -13.54
N LEU A 204 8.38 -18.04 -12.85
CA LEU A 204 8.86 -17.46 -11.59
C LEU A 204 8.92 -18.50 -10.47
N LYS A 205 7.90 -19.37 -10.37
CA LYS A 205 7.89 -20.46 -9.39
C LYS A 205 9.09 -21.39 -9.59
N LYS A 206 9.35 -21.81 -10.83
CA LYS A 206 10.52 -22.65 -11.17
C LYS A 206 11.84 -21.95 -10.81
N ALA A 207 11.96 -20.65 -11.07
CA ALA A 207 13.14 -19.88 -10.74
C ALA A 207 13.38 -19.82 -9.22
N ILE A 208 12.35 -19.56 -8.43
CA ILE A 208 12.43 -19.53 -6.96
C ILE A 208 12.81 -20.91 -6.39
N GLU A 209 12.23 -21.98 -6.93
CA GLU A 209 12.53 -23.35 -6.50
C GLU A 209 13.94 -23.82 -6.89
N ALA A 210 14.53 -23.27 -7.95
CA ALA A 210 15.86 -23.63 -8.42
C ALA A 210 16.97 -23.07 -7.51
N ILE A 211 16.75 -21.92 -6.87
CA ILE A 211 17.74 -21.26 -6.00
C ILE A 211 18.21 -22.22 -4.89
N ASP A 212 17.29 -22.88 -4.16
CA ASP A 212 17.67 -23.86 -3.12
C ASP A 212 18.45 -25.06 -3.68
N ARG A 213 18.14 -25.50 -4.90
CA ARG A 213 18.83 -26.66 -5.49
C ARG A 213 20.29 -26.32 -5.78
N TRP A 214 20.55 -25.11 -6.21
CA TRP A 214 21.90 -24.65 -6.57
C TRP A 214 22.70 -24.20 -5.35
N ASP A 215 22.06 -23.65 -4.31
CA ASP A 215 22.73 -23.33 -3.05
C ASP A 215 23.23 -24.60 -2.32
N CYS A 216 22.53 -25.73 -2.43
CA CYS A 216 22.98 -27.01 -1.87
C CYS A 216 24.10 -27.71 -2.69
N GLU A 217 24.32 -27.35 -3.95
CA GLU A 217 25.37 -27.94 -4.82
C GLU A 217 26.73 -27.23 -4.67
N HIS A 218 26.83 -26.20 -3.82
CA HIS A 218 28.05 -25.42 -3.59
C HIS A 218 28.69 -25.66 -2.20
N GLU A 219 28.14 -26.60 -1.41
CA GLU A 219 28.68 -27.05 -0.12
C GLU A 219 29.33 -28.45 -0.14
N ASP A 220 29.39 -29.11 -1.31
CA ASP A 220 30.11 -30.38 -1.57
C ASP A 220 31.38 -30.18 -2.41
#